data_AF-A0A7Y5W4Y9-F1
#
_entry.id   AF-A0A7Y5W4Y9-F1
#
_cell.length_a   1.000
_cell.length_b   1.000
_cell.length_c   1.000
_cell.angle_alpha   90.00
_cell.angle_beta   90.00
_cell.angle_gamma   90.00
#
_symmetry.space_group_name_H-M   'P 1'
#
loop_
_entity.id
_entity.type
_entity.pdbx_description
1 polymer ?
#
loop_
_entity_poly.entity_id
_entity_poly.type
_entity_poly.pdbx_seq_one_letter_code
_entity_poly.pdbx_strand_id
1 'polypeptide(L)'
;MTQKTFLIFSFLLAASFSAGAQQFSEKKPAGIVGGRIISTDEFIQRYELNPKPGMKPKDKNLDVRLEFLQSLIAEKLWAREAESLGLDSTEAMLIAAEELLTGG
;
A
#
# COMPACT_ATOMS: atom_id res chain seq x y z
N MET A 1 1.29 27.86 37.66
CA MET A 1 1.35 26.45 37.21
C MET A 1 2.37 25.74 38.11
N THR A 2 1.96 24.77 38.93
CA THR A 2 2.85 24.18 39.95
C THR A 2 3.75 23.11 39.32
N GLN A 3 4.96 22.89 39.86
CA GLN A 3 5.93 21.91 39.36
C GLN A 3 5.32 20.50 39.17
N LYS A 4 4.34 20.15 40.01
CA LYS A 4 3.56 18.91 39.92
C LYS A 4 2.73 18.82 38.64
N THR A 5 2.14 19.94 38.18
CA THR A 5 1.38 20.00 36.92
C THR A 5 2.30 19.80 35.71
N PHE A 6 3.54 20.30 35.78
CA PHE A 6 4.53 20.13 34.71
C PHE A 6 5.02 18.68 34.59
N LEU A 7 5.24 18.00 35.72
CA LEU A 7 5.64 16.57 35.72
C LEU A 7 4.54 15.65 35.17
N ILE A 8 3.27 15.91 35.51
CA ILE A 8 2.14 15.15 34.98
C ILE A 8 2.01 15.35 33.47
N PHE A 9 2.17 16.58 33.00
CA PHE A 9 2.11 16.90 31.57
C PHE A 9 3.26 16.26 30.78
N SER A 10 4.47 16.26 31.35
CA SER A 10 5.64 15.60 30.74
C SER A 10 5.49 14.08 30.68
N PHE A 11 4.89 13.45 31.70
CA PHE A 11 4.59 12.02 31.72
C PHE A 11 3.52 11.65 30.68
N LEU A 12 2.45 12.45 30.56
CA LEU A 12 1.41 12.27 29.53
C LEU A 12 1.95 12.42 28.10
N LEU A 13 2.89 13.34 27.88
CA LEU A 13 3.50 13.54 26.56
C LEU A 13 4.40 12.37 26.14
N ALA A 14 5.13 11.77 27.09
CA ALA A 14 5.98 10.60 26.82
C ALA A 14 5.17 9.33 26.52
N ALA A 15 4.01 9.15 27.16
CA ALA A 15 3.13 7.99 26.94
C ALA A 15 2.49 7.97 25.54
N SER A 16 2.31 9.12 24.90
CA SER A 16 1.76 9.21 23.54
C SER A 16 2.76 8.82 22.45
N PHE A 17 4.07 8.76 22.75
CA PHE A 17 5.10 8.45 21.74
C PHE A 17 5.24 6.94 21.47
N SER A 18 4.83 6.08 22.41
CA SER A 18 4.95 4.62 22.25
C SER A 18 3.80 3.97 21.48
N ALA A 19 2.72 4.69 21.18
CA ALA A 19 1.57 4.18 20.42
C ALA A 19 1.76 4.19 18.89
N GLY A 20 2.90 4.70 18.39
CA GLY A 20 3.20 4.84 16.97
C GLY A 20 4.09 3.76 16.37
N ALA A 21 4.45 2.71 17.12
CA ALA A 21 5.19 1.58 16.56
C ALA A 21 4.29 0.87 15.54
N GLN A 22 4.48 1.18 14.26
CA GLN A 22 3.79 0.59 13.13
C GLN A 22 3.70 -0.92 13.33
N GLN A 23 2.46 -1.41 13.39
CA GLN A 23 2.14 -2.82 13.28
C GLN A 23 2.59 -3.30 11.89
N PHE A 24 3.88 -3.60 11.76
CA PHE A 24 4.42 -4.43 10.71
C PHE A 24 3.94 -5.85 11.03
N SER A 25 2.63 -6.07 10.86
CA SER A 25 2.09 -7.42 10.73
C SER A 25 2.91 -8.04 9.62
N GLU A 26 3.62 -9.14 9.89
CA GLU A 26 4.28 -9.94 8.87
C GLU A 26 3.20 -10.37 7.86
N LYS A 27 2.95 -9.52 6.86
CA LYS A 27 1.93 -9.76 5.87
C LYS A 27 2.36 -11.00 5.10
N LYS A 28 1.61 -12.09 5.26
CA LYS A 28 1.89 -13.36 4.59
C LYS A 28 2.12 -13.09 3.09
N PRO A 29 3.33 -13.35 2.56
CA PRO A 29 3.64 -13.05 1.18
C PRO A 29 2.83 -14.00 0.29
N ALA A 30 2.14 -13.43 -0.69
CA ALA A 30 1.55 -14.17 -1.80
C ALA A 30 2.59 -14.39 -2.92
N GLY A 31 3.64 -13.57 -2.98
CA GLY A 31 4.77 -13.72 -3.89
C GLY A 31 5.80 -12.61 -3.75
N ILE A 32 6.96 -12.77 -4.42
CA ILE A 32 8.02 -11.76 -4.54
C ILE A 32 8.32 -11.56 -6.03
N VAL A 33 8.31 -10.31 -6.50
CA VAL A 33 8.49 -9.96 -7.90
C VAL A 33 9.40 -8.74 -7.99
N GLY A 34 10.53 -8.86 -8.70
CA GLY A 34 11.44 -7.73 -8.91
C GLY A 34 11.94 -7.06 -7.62
N GLY A 35 12.01 -7.80 -6.51
CA GLY A 35 12.39 -7.28 -5.18
C GLY A 35 11.23 -6.69 -4.37
N ARG A 36 10.01 -6.65 -4.91
CA ARG A 36 8.80 -6.17 -4.21
C ARG A 36 7.93 -7.35 -3.77
N ILE A 37 7.36 -7.26 -2.57
CA ILE A 37 6.44 -8.26 -2.03
C ILE A 37 5.02 -7.98 -2.56
N ILE A 38 4.33 -9.03 -3.01
CA ILE A 38 2.87 -9.04 -3.13
C ILE A 38 2.34 -9.63 -1.84
N SER A 39 1.68 -8.83 -1.00
CA SER A 39 1.05 -9.37 0.22
C SER A 39 -0.28 -10.05 -0.11
N THR A 40 -0.70 -11.00 0.74
CA THR A 40 -2.02 -11.63 0.60
C THR A 40 -3.15 -10.59 0.65
N ASP A 41 -3.05 -9.59 1.52
CA ASP A 41 -4.06 -8.54 1.66
C ASP A 41 -4.16 -7.66 0.40
N GLU A 42 -3.01 -7.25 -0.15
CA GLU A 42 -2.95 -6.49 -1.40
C GLU A 42 -3.62 -7.27 -2.53
N PHE A 43 -3.26 -8.55 -2.67
CA PHE A 43 -3.85 -9.41 -3.69
C PHE A 43 -5.38 -9.49 -3.55
N ILE A 44 -5.88 -9.80 -2.35
CA ILE A 44 -7.32 -9.94 -2.11
C ILE A 44 -8.04 -8.61 -2.38
N GLN A 45 -7.54 -7.52 -1.81
CA GLN A 45 -8.15 -6.20 -1.96
C GLN A 45 -8.23 -5.79 -3.43
N ARG A 46 -7.13 -5.90 -4.17
CA ARG A 46 -7.10 -5.49 -5.57
C ARG A 46 -7.88 -6.43 -6.48
N TYR A 47 -7.91 -7.73 -6.18
CA TYR A 47 -8.73 -8.70 -6.90
C TYR A 47 -10.23 -8.38 -6.75
N GLU A 48 -10.68 -8.07 -5.53
CA GLU A 48 -12.09 -7.75 -5.26
C GLU A 48 -12.52 -6.40 -5.85
N LEU A 49 -11.58 -5.46 -5.99
CA LEU A 49 -11.82 -4.13 -6.57
C LEU A 49 -11.62 -4.06 -8.09
N ASN A 50 -11.26 -5.17 -8.75
CA ASN A 50 -11.07 -5.20 -10.20
C ASN A 50 -12.30 -5.83 -10.89
N PRO A 51 -13.32 -5.02 -11.28
CA PRO A 51 -14.50 -5.54 -11.95
C PRO A 51 -14.13 -6.02 -13.36
N LYS A 52 -14.03 -7.35 -13.55
CA LYS A 52 -14.00 -7.95 -14.90
C LYS A 52 -15.43 -8.24 -15.37
N PRO A 53 -15.77 -8.00 -16.65
CA PRO A 53 -17.05 -8.42 -17.20
C PRO A 53 -17.31 -9.90 -16.96
N GLY A 54 -18.48 -10.24 -16.38
CA GLY A 54 -18.86 -11.61 -16.06
C GLY A 54 -18.28 -12.18 -14.76
N MET A 55 -17.46 -11.41 -14.04
CA MET A 55 -16.84 -11.84 -12.79
C MET A 55 -17.61 -11.31 -11.58
N LYS A 56 -17.86 -12.19 -10.60
CA LYS A 56 -18.47 -11.78 -9.33
C LYS A 56 -17.36 -11.33 -8.36
N PRO A 57 -17.55 -10.24 -7.61
CA PRO A 57 -16.69 -9.94 -6.47
C PRO A 57 -16.61 -11.18 -5.58
N LYS A 58 -15.39 -11.60 -5.21
CA LYS A 58 -15.12 -12.82 -4.42
C LYS A 58 -15.25 -14.16 -5.16
N ASP A 59 -15.19 -14.16 -6.49
CA ASP A 59 -15.06 -15.40 -7.24
C ASP A 59 -13.82 -16.20 -6.75
N LYS A 60 -14.03 -17.46 -6.39
CA LYS A 60 -12.99 -18.36 -5.90
C LYS A 60 -12.37 -19.21 -7.00
N ASN A 61 -12.79 -19.01 -8.26
CA ASN A 61 -12.20 -19.69 -9.41
C ASN A 61 -10.68 -19.47 -9.44
N LEU A 62 -9.94 -20.58 -9.37
CA LEU A 62 -8.48 -20.56 -9.27
C LEU A 62 -7.83 -19.94 -10.52
N ASP A 63 -8.35 -20.23 -11.70
CA ASP A 63 -7.78 -19.78 -12.97
C ASP A 63 -7.89 -18.25 -13.08
N VAL A 64 -9.04 -17.69 -12.68
CA VAL A 64 -9.28 -16.25 -12.66
C VAL A 64 -8.38 -15.54 -11.65
N ARG A 65 -8.17 -16.15 -10.47
CA ARG A 65 -7.25 -15.64 -9.45
C ARG A 65 -5.80 -15.70 -9.92
N LEU A 66 -5.41 -16.75 -10.65
CA LEU A 66 -4.08 -16.90 -11.22
C LEU A 66 -3.83 -15.88 -12.33
N GLU A 67 -4.80 -15.69 -13.23
CA GLU A 67 -4.73 -14.68 -14.29
C GLU A 67 -4.61 -13.27 -13.70
N PHE A 68 -5.40 -12.97 -12.66
CA PHE A 68 -5.25 -11.70 -11.95
C PHE A 68 -3.88 -11.58 -11.28
N LEU A 69 -3.38 -12.63 -10.62
CA LEU A 69 -2.04 -12.61 -10.03
C LEU A 69 -0.97 -12.30 -11.08
N GLN A 70 -1.06 -12.89 -12.27
CA GLN A 70 -0.15 -12.61 -13.38
C GLN A 70 -0.20 -11.15 -13.82
N SER A 71 -1.40 -10.55 -13.91
CA SER A 71 -1.53 -9.12 -14.21
C SER A 71 -0.87 -8.23 -13.14
N LEU A 72 -1.03 -8.58 -11.86
CA LEU A 72 -0.41 -7.84 -10.75
C LEU A 72 1.12 -7.97 -10.76
N ILE A 73 1.65 -9.16 -11.12
CA ILE A 73 3.08 -9.38 -11.32
C ILE A 73 3.60 -8.47 -12.45
N ALA A 74 2.93 -8.45 -13.59
CA ALA A 74 3.32 -7.61 -14.74
C ALA A 74 3.33 -6.12 -14.38
N GLU A 75 2.31 -5.63 -13.68
CA GLU A 75 2.23 -4.25 -13.21
C GLU A 75 3.42 -3.88 -12.31
N LYS A 76 3.79 -4.75 -11.35
CA LYS A 76 4.94 -4.48 -10.48
C LYS A 76 6.26 -4.43 -11.24
N LEU A 77 6.43 -5.27 -12.26
CA LEU A 77 7.62 -5.23 -13.11
C LEU A 77 7.68 -3.95 -13.94
N TRP A 78 6.55 -3.53 -14.53
CA TRP A 78 6.49 -2.27 -15.27
C TRP A 78 6.72 -1.05 -14.40
N ALA A 79 6.16 -1.01 -13.18
CA ALA A 79 6.41 0.07 -12.25
C ALA A 79 7.90 0.20 -11.92
N ARG A 80 8.57 -0.94 -11.68
CA ARG A 80 10.03 -0.96 -11.44
C ARG A 80 10.82 -0.48 -12.64
N GLU A 81 10.45 -0.90 -13.85
CA GLU A 81 11.12 -0.45 -15.07
C GLU A 81 10.92 1.05 -15.29
N ALA A 82 9.70 1.56 -15.07
CA ALA A 82 9.38 2.98 -15.17
C ALA A 82 10.24 3.82 -14.21
N GLU A 83 10.41 3.38 -12.96
CA GLU A 83 11.33 4.00 -12.00
C GLU A 83 12.79 4.00 -12.52
N SER A 84 13.24 2.90 -13.10
CA SER A 84 14.61 2.81 -13.64
C SER A 84 14.85 3.74 -14.83
N LEU A 85 13.79 4.03 -15.59
CA LEU A 85 13.79 4.95 -16.72
C LEU A 85 13.49 6.41 -16.32
N GLY A 86 13.19 6.66 -15.03
CA GLY A 86 12.81 7.98 -14.51
C GLY A 86 11.44 8.48 -14.98
N LEU A 87 10.56 7.60 -15.47
CA LEU A 87 9.24 7.96 -15.99
C LEU A 87 8.25 8.37 -14.89
N ASP A 88 8.51 7.94 -13.66
CA ASP A 88 7.82 8.33 -12.42
C ASP A 88 8.07 9.79 -12.02
N SER A 89 9.08 10.43 -12.61
CA SER A 89 9.44 11.83 -12.35
C SER A 89 9.02 12.81 -13.45
N THR A 90 8.28 12.32 -14.45
CA THR A 90 7.77 13.17 -15.54
C THR A 90 6.81 14.24 -15.01
N GLU A 91 6.79 15.42 -15.64
CA GLU A 91 5.92 16.53 -15.24
C GLU A 91 4.44 16.11 -15.13
N ALA A 92 3.96 15.32 -16.09
CA ALA A 92 2.60 14.78 -16.07
C ALA A 92 2.32 13.90 -14.83
N MET A 93 3.29 13.10 -14.39
CA MET A 93 3.15 12.27 -13.19
C MET A 93 3.20 13.10 -11.91
N LEU A 94 4.03 14.13 -11.86
CA LEU A 94 4.14 15.03 -10.71
C LEU A 94 2.85 15.85 -10.52
N ILE A 95 2.28 16.38 -11.60
CA ILE A 95 1.00 17.11 -11.56
C ILE A 95 -0.11 16.19 -11.05
N ALA A 96 -0.21 14.97 -11.59
CA ALA A 96 -1.22 14.01 -11.14
C ALA A 96 -1.05 13.62 -9.65
N ALA A 97 0.20 13.49 -9.18
CA ALA A 97 0.48 13.22 -7.78
C ALA A 97 0.06 14.39 -6.87
N GLU A 98 0.29 15.63 -7.30
CA GLU A 98 -0.11 16.83 -6.55
C GLU A 98 -1.64 16.93 -6.40
N GLU A 99 -2.40 16.70 -7.47
CA GLU A 99 -3.87 16.70 -7.43
C GLU A 99 -4.42 15.64 -6.46
N LEU A 100 -3.83 14.44 -6.44
CA LEU A 100 -4.25 13.35 -5.55
C LEU A 100 -3.91 13.62 -4.07
N LEU A 101 -2.81 14.32 -3.79
CA LEU A 101 -2.37 14.61 -2.42
C LEU A 101 -3.04 15.86 -1.83
N THR A 102 -3.45 16.80 -2.69
CA THR A 102 -4.10 18.04 -2.26
C THR A 102 -5.62 17.95 -2.27
N GLY A 103 -6.19 16.88 -2.84
CA GLY A 103 -7.63 16.61 -2.82
C GLY A 103 -8.42 17.62 -3.64
N GLY A 104 -8.15 17.64 -4.96
CA GLY A 104 -8.76 18.55 -5.93
C GLY A 104 -10.26 18.74 -5.82
#